data_AF-A0A961ER60-F1
#
_entry.id   AF-A0A961ER60-F1
#
_cell.length_a   1.000
_cell.length_b   1.000
_cell.length_c   1.000
_cell.angle_alpha   90.00
_cell.angle_beta   90.00
_cell.angle_gamma   90.00
#
_symmetry.space_group_name_H-M   'P 1'
#
loop_
_entity.id
_entity.type
_entity.pdbx_description
1 polymer ?
#
loop_
_entity_poly.entity_id
_entity_poly.type
_entity_poly.pdbx_seq_one_letter_code
_entity_poly.pdbx_strand_id
1 'polypeptide(L)'
;MILVPQALLGDSVLMRNGEILKGTIVNQSSESIVLQNDDEVRVIQKAQIVRVLYDHPLRDSRDEEAERISEQEARIEDARKEAELRKKEEQANRKLKEAVDRIAQKSSEDTVRNNRNDDSTSRPAEQKENNEPESEKETRPNVQKQDRSDTRAQQDPDPNPTKPTGIDWDAVWKSALVPGAGQYLRGERWKGLGFAMAISAGGFAIYENNRRYRQAKSDLANTGNPFAPSYLILDTLRLSPLPTVSQLSDPLYLYNYSEPYRSFQHSANRHYSYMQNAGWFIGLVYLWNLFDAARAPNSSMQSHSTNNGPTLAPLFLAGPSDARRYASDHFQANTFQGLTVQWRF
;
A
#
# COMPACT_ATOMS: atom_id res chain seq x y z
N MET A 1 -12.43 -25.40 -10.42
CA MET A 1 -12.54 -25.61 -8.96
C MET A 1 -11.11 -25.71 -8.44
N ILE A 2 -10.58 -24.61 -7.89
CA ILE A 2 -9.19 -24.54 -7.42
C ILE A 2 -9.20 -24.99 -5.97
N LEU A 3 -8.62 -26.16 -5.70
CA LEU A 3 -8.44 -26.69 -4.36
C LEU A 3 -7.29 -25.91 -3.72
N VAL A 4 -7.60 -24.93 -2.88
CA VAL A 4 -6.58 -24.27 -2.06
C VAL A 4 -6.21 -25.27 -0.95
N PRO A 5 -4.94 -25.70 -0.82
CA PRO A 5 -4.53 -26.53 0.29
C PRO A 5 -4.75 -25.73 1.57
N GLN A 6 -5.67 -26.17 2.42
CA GLN A 6 -5.79 -25.60 3.74
C GLN A 6 -4.51 -25.92 4.48
N ALA A 7 -3.72 -24.90 4.79
CA ALA A 7 -2.62 -25.03 5.73
C ALA A 7 -3.24 -25.56 7.04
N LEU A 8 -2.95 -26.82 7.36
CA LEU A 8 -3.38 -27.44 8.61
C LEU A 8 -2.60 -26.74 9.72
N LEU A 9 -3.31 -25.94 10.50
CA LEU A 9 -2.76 -25.22 11.64
C LEU A 9 -2.26 -26.26 12.66
N GLY A 10 -0.98 -26.20 13.02
CA GLY A 10 -0.36 -27.13 13.96
C GLY A 10 -0.77 -26.83 15.41
N ASP A 11 -0.99 -27.88 16.19
CA ASP A 11 -1.23 -27.77 17.63
C ASP A 11 0.09 -27.57 18.39
N SER A 12 0.02 -27.02 19.60
CA SER A 12 1.16 -26.91 20.51
C SER A 12 0.91 -27.62 21.83
N VAL A 13 1.83 -28.49 22.21
CA VAL A 13 1.79 -29.27 23.44
C VAL A 13 2.90 -28.77 24.35
N LEU A 14 2.51 -28.14 25.47
CA LEU A 14 3.43 -27.74 26.54
C LEU A 14 3.66 -28.93 27.48
N MET A 15 4.91 -29.33 27.60
CA MET A 15 5.37 -30.44 28.42
C MET A 15 5.75 -29.97 29.84
N ARG A 16 5.75 -30.89 30.82
CA ARG A 16 6.11 -30.61 32.23
C ARG A 16 7.56 -30.21 32.43
N ASN A 17 8.45 -30.62 31.52
CA ASN A 17 9.85 -30.19 31.49
C ASN A 17 10.01 -28.75 30.94
N GLY A 18 8.92 -28.09 30.52
CA GLY A 18 8.94 -26.76 29.92
C GLY A 18 9.12 -26.76 28.40
N GLU A 19 9.28 -27.93 27.77
CA GLU A 19 9.42 -28.05 26.32
C GLU A 19 8.08 -27.84 25.61
N ILE A 20 8.12 -27.20 24.45
CA ILE A 20 6.94 -26.97 23.61
C ILE A 20 7.10 -27.80 22.34
N LEU A 21 6.23 -28.79 22.17
CA LEU A 21 6.20 -29.63 20.97
C LEU A 21 5.11 -29.12 20.02
N LYS A 22 5.49 -28.77 18.79
CA LYS A 22 4.59 -28.29 17.73
C LYS A 22 4.32 -29.41 16.75
N GLY A 23 3.05 -29.73 16.49
CA GLY A 23 2.64 -30.77 15.54
C GLY A 23 1.13 -30.97 15.52
N THR A 24 0.62 -31.82 14.64
CA THR A 24 -0.81 -32.13 14.56
C THR A 24 -1.13 -33.35 15.42
N ILE A 25 -2.16 -33.27 16.27
CA ILE A 25 -2.59 -34.44 17.05
C ILE A 25 -3.43 -35.35 16.14
N VAL A 26 -2.87 -36.50 15.78
CA VAL A 26 -3.51 -37.46 14.84
C VAL A 26 -4.41 -38.45 15.57
N ASN A 27 -3.98 -38.89 16.76
CA ASN A 27 -4.70 -39.87 17.56
C ASN A 27 -4.59 -39.55 19.06
N GLN A 28 -5.63 -39.84 19.82
CA GLN A 28 -5.70 -39.58 21.24
C GLN A 28 -6.32 -40.77 21.98
N SER A 29 -5.63 -41.22 23.04
CA SER A 29 -6.10 -42.22 24.00
C SER A 29 -6.41 -41.55 25.35
N SER A 30 -6.84 -42.32 26.35
CA SER A 30 -6.95 -41.87 27.75
C SER A 30 -5.59 -41.47 28.33
N GLU A 31 -4.53 -42.19 27.98
CA GLU A 31 -3.20 -42.06 28.59
C GLU A 31 -2.18 -41.29 27.74
N SER A 32 -2.36 -41.24 26.41
CA SER A 32 -1.39 -40.68 25.47
C SER A 32 -2.03 -39.90 24.33
N ILE A 33 -1.21 -39.09 23.65
CA ILE A 33 -1.53 -38.45 22.38
C ILE A 33 -0.44 -38.80 21.36
N VAL A 34 -0.83 -38.90 20.09
CA VAL A 34 0.08 -39.12 18.96
C VAL A 34 0.19 -37.81 18.21
N LEU A 35 1.37 -37.19 18.30
CA LEU A 35 1.69 -35.94 17.64
C LEU A 35 2.47 -36.25 16.37
N GLN A 36 2.01 -35.73 15.23
CA GLN A 36 2.71 -35.80 13.96
C GLN A 36 3.33 -34.43 13.66
N ASN A 37 4.66 -34.40 13.68
CA ASN A 37 5.45 -33.29 13.15
C ASN A 37 5.75 -33.56 11.67
N ASP A 38 6.28 -32.56 10.95
CA ASP A 38 6.51 -32.64 9.50
C ASP A 38 7.27 -33.90 9.06
N ASP A 39 8.18 -34.43 9.89
CA ASP A 39 9.01 -35.60 9.58
C ASP A 39 8.87 -36.78 10.57
N GLU A 40 8.13 -36.66 11.67
CA GLU A 40 8.12 -37.69 12.73
C GLU A 40 6.77 -37.80 13.45
N VAL A 41 6.36 -39.04 13.74
CA VAL A 41 5.21 -39.36 14.59
C VAL A 41 5.71 -39.74 15.98
N ARG A 42 5.37 -38.96 17.00
CA ARG A 42 5.74 -39.19 18.39
C ARG A 42 4.54 -39.47 19.27
N VAL A 43 4.65 -40.47 20.13
CA VAL A 43 3.64 -40.80 21.15
C VAL A 43 4.05 -40.17 22.47
N ILE A 44 3.22 -39.28 23.00
CA ILE A 44 3.48 -38.50 24.21
C ILE A 44 2.48 -38.91 25.29
N GLN A 45 2.95 -39.22 26.50
CA GLN A 45 2.07 -39.54 27.62
C GLN A 45 1.47 -38.27 28.22
N LYS A 46 0.15 -38.27 28.49
CA LYS A 46 -0.55 -37.12 29.07
C LYS A 46 -0.06 -36.75 30.47
N ALA A 47 0.50 -37.72 31.20
CA ALA A 47 1.15 -37.44 32.48
C ALA A 47 2.30 -36.42 32.36
N GLN A 48 2.96 -36.36 31.20
CA GLN A 48 4.05 -35.43 30.91
C GLN A 48 3.58 -34.10 30.31
N ILE A 49 2.30 -33.95 30.01
CA ILE A 49 1.73 -32.76 29.39
C ILE A 49 1.19 -31.82 30.47
N VAL A 50 1.53 -30.53 30.36
CA VAL A 50 0.95 -29.46 31.18
C VAL A 50 -0.30 -28.92 30.51
N ARG A 51 -0.21 -28.61 29.21
CA ARG A 51 -1.30 -27.97 28.47
C ARG A 51 -1.21 -28.28 26.98
N VAL A 52 -2.36 -28.45 26.34
CA VAL A 52 -2.48 -28.51 24.88
C VAL A 52 -3.19 -27.23 24.42
N LEU A 53 -2.63 -26.57 23.41
CA LEU A 53 -3.18 -25.38 22.78
C LEU A 53 -3.46 -25.70 21.33
N TYR A 54 -4.75 -25.75 21.03
CA TYR A 54 -5.25 -25.92 19.68
C TYR A 54 -5.29 -24.57 18.98
N ASP A 55 -4.94 -24.54 17.69
CA ASP A 55 -5.07 -23.37 16.80
C ASP A 55 -4.24 -22.12 17.19
N HIS A 56 -3.43 -22.22 18.25
CA HIS A 56 -2.56 -21.14 18.74
C HIS A 56 -1.20 -21.71 19.10
N PRO A 57 -0.21 -21.64 18.19
CA PRO A 57 1.12 -22.09 18.53
C PRO A 57 1.68 -21.25 19.68
N LEU A 58 2.19 -21.92 20.71
CA LEU A 58 3.00 -21.22 21.72
C LEU A 58 4.22 -20.66 21.00
N ARG A 59 4.32 -19.34 20.91
CA ARG A 59 5.53 -18.65 20.45
C ARG A 59 6.61 -18.91 21.49
N ASP A 60 7.79 -19.36 21.05
CA ASP A 60 8.92 -19.51 21.96
C ASP A 60 9.37 -18.10 22.36
N SER A 61 9.63 -17.90 23.65
CA SER A 61 10.30 -16.72 24.22
C SER A 61 11.52 -16.28 23.42
N ARG A 62 12.27 -17.21 22.81
CA ARG A 62 13.42 -16.90 21.96
C ARG A 62 13.06 -16.22 20.65
N ASP A 63 11.94 -16.61 20.03
CA ASP A 63 11.46 -16.01 18.79
C ASP A 63 10.97 -14.57 19.06
N GLU A 64 10.35 -14.33 20.22
CA GLU A 64 9.94 -12.98 20.63
C GLU A 64 11.14 -12.07 20.91
N GLU A 65 12.18 -12.56 21.57
CA GLU A 65 13.39 -11.78 21.83
C GLU A 65 14.11 -11.41 20.54
N ALA A 66 14.23 -12.36 19.59
CA ALA A 66 14.84 -12.12 18.29
C ALA A 66 14.07 -11.06 17.47
N GLU A 67 12.73 -11.13 17.47
CA GLU A 67 11.88 -10.16 16.78
C GLU A 67 12.02 -8.75 17.41
N ARG A 68 12.01 -8.66 18.75
CA ARG A 68 12.22 -7.38 19.46
C ARG A 68 13.57 -6.74 19.17
N ILE A 69 14.63 -7.54 19.09
CA ILE A 69 15.97 -7.04 18.72
C ILE A 69 15.96 -6.50 17.29
N SER A 70 15.39 -7.25 16.34
CA SER A 70 15.32 -6.82 14.94
C SER A 70 14.49 -5.55 14.72
N GLU A 71 13.36 -5.40 15.44
CA GLU A 71 12.55 -4.19 15.38
C GLU A 71 13.28 -2.98 15.98
N GLN A 72 14.01 -3.20 17.07
CA GLN A 72 14.78 -2.14 17.72
C GLN A 72 15.92 -1.66 16.83
N GLU A 73 16.62 -2.58 16.17
CA GLU A 73 17.67 -2.27 15.18
C GLU A 73 17.11 -1.51 13.98
N ALA A 74 15.97 -1.94 13.42
CA ALA A 74 15.31 -1.25 12.32
C ALA A 74 14.91 0.19 12.70
N ARG A 75 14.36 0.40 13.90
CA ARG A 75 14.02 1.74 14.41
C ARG A 75 15.25 2.63 14.60
N ILE A 76 16.35 2.06 15.07
CA ILE A 76 17.62 2.79 15.22
C ILE A 76 18.17 3.18 13.84
N GLU A 77 18.08 2.29 12.85
CA GLU A 77 18.54 2.55 11.50
C GLU A 77 17.71 3.62 10.79
N ASP A 78 16.38 3.56 10.91
CA ASP A 78 15.47 4.56 10.35
C ASP A 78 15.67 5.93 11.00
N ALA A 79 15.81 5.98 12.33
CA ALA A 79 16.13 7.22 13.03
C ALA A 79 17.49 7.81 12.60
N ARG A 80 18.47 6.95 12.29
CA ARG A 80 19.78 7.38 11.78
C ARG A 80 19.68 7.95 10.36
N LYS A 81 18.89 7.31 9.48
CA LYS A 81 18.64 7.80 8.11
C LYS A 81 17.89 9.13 8.12
N GLU A 82 16.88 9.27 8.97
CA GLU A 82 16.12 10.51 9.12
C GLU A 82 17.00 11.66 9.66
N ALA A 83 17.83 11.39 10.67
CA ALA A 83 18.78 12.37 11.19
C ALA A 83 19.82 12.81 10.13
N GLU A 84 20.26 11.89 9.26
CA GLU A 84 21.19 12.22 8.18
C GLU A 84 20.52 13.07 7.08
N LEU A 85 19.27 12.74 6.71
CA LEU A 85 18.48 13.53 5.77
C LEU A 85 18.25 14.95 6.30
N ARG A 86 17.88 15.08 7.57
CA ARG A 86 17.67 16.38 8.21
C ARG A 86 18.95 17.23 8.24
N LYS A 87 20.11 16.62 8.49
CA LYS A 87 21.41 17.32 8.39
C LYS A 87 21.72 17.79 6.97
N LYS A 88 21.42 16.96 5.96
CA LYS A 88 21.59 17.33 4.54
C LYS A 88 20.67 18.47 4.14
N GLU A 89 19.42 18.45 4.58
CA GLU A 89 18.44 19.51 4.33
C GLU A 89 18.83 20.83 5.01
N GLU A 90 19.27 20.80 6.27
CA GLU A 90 19.78 21.98 6.98
C GLU A 90 21.02 22.58 6.29
N GLN A 91 21.93 21.74 5.78
CA GLN A 91 23.08 22.21 5.01
C GLN A 91 22.67 22.83 3.66
N ALA A 92 21.69 22.24 2.97
CA ALA A 92 21.17 22.79 1.72
C ALA A 92 20.49 24.15 1.95
N ASN A 93 19.68 24.27 3.01
CA ASN A 93 19.03 25.52 3.38
C ASN A 93 20.03 26.61 3.79
N ARG A 94 21.12 26.26 4.49
CA ARG A 94 22.20 27.22 4.78
C ARG A 94 22.88 27.73 3.51
N LYS A 95 23.23 26.84 2.59
CA LYS A 95 23.83 27.22 1.29
C LYS A 95 22.88 28.07 0.45
N LEU A 96 21.60 27.76 0.45
CA LEU A 96 20.58 28.54 -0.27
C LEU A 96 20.47 29.96 0.32
N LYS A 97 20.41 30.07 1.64
CA LYS A 97 20.36 31.38 2.32
C LYS A 97 21.60 32.23 2.02
N GLU A 98 22.80 31.64 2.10
CA GLU A 98 24.04 32.33 1.74
C GLU A 98 24.08 32.77 0.26
N ALA A 99 23.52 31.97 -0.66
CA ALA A 99 23.44 32.34 -2.07
C ALA A 99 22.47 33.52 -2.30
N VAL A 100 21.33 33.53 -1.62
CA VAL A 100 20.35 34.64 -1.67
C VAL A 100 20.97 35.92 -1.13
N ASP A 101 21.66 35.86 0.01
CA ASP A 101 22.32 37.03 0.61
C ASP A 101 23.40 37.60 -0.32
N ARG A 102 24.16 36.74 -1.02
CA ARG A 102 25.14 37.18 -2.04
C ARG A 102 24.48 37.85 -3.25
N ILE A 103 23.33 37.36 -3.70
CA ILE A 103 22.59 37.98 -4.82
C ILE A 103 22.04 39.34 -4.38
N ALA A 104 21.50 39.46 -3.17
CA ALA A 104 21.02 40.72 -2.62
C ALA A 104 22.14 41.77 -2.53
N GLN A 105 23.32 41.39 -2.01
CA GLN A 105 24.48 42.29 -1.96
C GLN A 105 24.91 42.77 -3.35
N LYS A 106 25.04 41.87 -4.33
CA LYS A 106 25.39 42.24 -5.72
C LYS A 106 24.37 43.20 -6.34
N SER A 107 23.07 42.95 -6.15
CA SER A 107 22.02 43.84 -6.67
C SER A 107 22.07 45.25 -6.06
N SER A 108 22.46 45.36 -4.78
CA SER A 108 22.66 46.65 -4.12
C SER A 108 23.91 47.39 -4.61
N GLU A 109 25.00 46.68 -4.89
CA GLU A 109 26.23 47.25 -5.47
C GLU A 109 26.01 47.75 -6.91
N ASP A 110 25.27 46.99 -7.73
CA ASP A 110 24.95 47.36 -9.11
C ASP A 110 24.02 48.59 -9.16
N THR A 111 23.08 48.71 -8.23
CA THR A 111 22.19 49.89 -8.12
C THR A 111 22.99 51.16 -7.74
N VAL A 112 23.99 51.03 -6.85
CA VAL A 112 24.86 52.15 -6.45
C VAL A 112 25.84 52.54 -7.55
N ARG A 113 26.31 51.59 -8.38
CA ARG A 113 27.14 51.90 -9.56
C ARG A 113 26.35 52.61 -10.66
N ASN A 114 25.10 52.22 -10.90
CA ASN A 114 24.29 52.84 -11.95
C ASN A 114 23.92 54.29 -11.60
N ASN A 115 23.59 54.58 -10.34
CA ASN A 115 23.32 55.95 -9.88
C ASN A 115 24.54 56.89 -9.87
N ARG A 116 25.77 56.37 -10.04
CA ARG A 116 27.00 57.18 -10.09
C ARG A 116 27.38 57.63 -11.49
N ASN A 117 26.76 57.04 -12.53
CA ASN A 117 27.02 57.38 -13.93
C ASN A 117 25.96 58.33 -14.54
N ASP A 118 24.87 58.61 -13.84
CA ASP A 118 23.80 59.51 -14.32
C ASP A 118 23.97 60.99 -13.89
N ASP A 119 25.05 61.36 -13.18
CA ASP A 119 25.32 62.76 -12.77
C ASP A 119 26.26 63.52 -13.74
N SER A 120 26.16 63.22 -15.04
CA SER A 120 26.80 64.06 -16.06
C SER A 120 26.01 64.06 -17.36
N THR A 121 24.85 64.71 -17.37
CA THR A 121 24.39 65.66 -18.41
C THR A 121 22.96 66.07 -18.12
N SER A 122 22.81 67.20 -17.44
CA SER A 122 21.56 67.96 -17.40
C SER A 122 21.59 69.03 -18.48
N ARG A 123 20.69 68.97 -19.46
CA ARG A 123 19.98 70.16 -19.96
C ARG A 123 18.69 69.83 -20.71
N PRO A 124 17.61 70.61 -20.54
CA PRO A 124 16.25 70.25 -20.96
C PRO A 124 15.73 71.07 -22.15
N ALA A 125 14.90 70.45 -22.98
CA ALA A 125 13.87 71.08 -23.82
C ALA A 125 12.91 69.94 -24.22
N GLU A 126 11.73 69.83 -23.64
CA GLU A 126 10.50 70.53 -24.02
C GLU A 126 9.81 69.95 -25.27
N GLN A 127 8.59 69.45 -25.04
CA GLN A 127 7.44 69.29 -25.94
C GLN A 127 7.36 68.12 -26.95
N LYS A 128 6.27 67.37 -26.73
CA LYS A 128 5.20 67.02 -27.68
C LYS A 128 5.33 65.79 -28.60
N GLU A 129 4.34 64.91 -28.42
CA GLU A 129 3.32 64.57 -29.41
C GLU A 129 3.69 63.61 -30.57
N ASN A 130 3.10 62.41 -30.47
CA ASN A 130 2.58 61.55 -31.54
C ASN A 130 3.50 60.73 -32.46
N ASN A 131 3.02 59.48 -32.62
CA ASN A 131 3.07 58.59 -33.79
C ASN A 131 4.23 57.56 -33.91
N GLU A 132 3.83 56.28 -33.87
CA GLU A 132 4.31 55.18 -34.74
C GLU A 132 4.42 55.63 -36.23
N PRO A 133 5.15 54.95 -37.15
CA PRO A 133 5.47 53.51 -37.17
C PRO A 133 6.88 53.13 -37.73
N GLU A 134 7.10 51.81 -37.79
CA GLU A 134 7.74 51.04 -38.88
C GLU A 134 9.22 51.25 -39.32
N SER A 135 9.92 50.10 -39.34
CA SER A 135 10.67 49.53 -40.48
C SER A 135 12.21 49.49 -40.41
N GLU A 136 12.71 48.23 -40.49
CA GLU A 136 13.91 47.75 -41.20
C GLU A 136 15.31 48.26 -40.76
N LYS A 137 16.40 47.46 -40.68
CA LYS A 137 16.78 46.26 -41.43
C LYS A 137 18.00 45.55 -40.80
N GLU A 138 17.97 44.22 -40.89
CA GLU A 138 19.06 43.28 -41.21
C GLU A 138 20.45 43.35 -40.56
N THR A 139 20.86 42.24 -39.92
CA THR A 139 21.91 41.36 -40.49
C THR A 139 21.74 39.90 -40.02
N ARG A 140 21.69 38.94 -40.97
CA ARG A 140 21.76 37.46 -40.78
C ARG A 140 23.22 36.98 -40.71
N PRO A 141 23.55 35.69 -40.43
CA PRO A 141 23.39 34.54 -41.37
C PRO A 141 22.82 33.25 -40.71
N ASN A 142 21.87 32.53 -41.31
CA ASN A 142 22.03 31.45 -42.32
C ASN A 142 22.33 30.04 -41.74
N VAL A 143 21.33 29.14 -41.72
CA VAL A 143 21.41 27.76 -42.29
C VAL A 143 20.00 27.34 -42.72
N GLN A 144 19.89 26.91 -43.98
CA GLN A 144 18.69 26.53 -44.72
C GLN A 144 18.81 25.07 -45.17
N LYS A 145 17.70 24.30 -45.14
CA LYS A 145 17.24 23.31 -46.13
C LYS A 145 15.97 22.62 -45.59
N GLN A 146 14.79 22.90 -46.18
CA GLN A 146 14.15 22.16 -47.30
C GLN A 146 13.81 20.71 -46.93
N ASP A 147 12.70 20.10 -47.29
CA ASP A 147 11.46 20.42 -48.02
C ASP A 147 10.72 19.07 -47.93
N ARG A 148 9.46 19.04 -47.51
CA ARG A 148 8.53 17.97 -47.93
C ARG A 148 7.10 18.43 -47.83
N SER A 149 6.62 18.82 -49.00
CA SER A 149 5.28 19.15 -49.42
C SER A 149 4.32 17.95 -49.38
N ASP A 150 3.06 18.29 -49.09
CA ASP A 150 1.85 17.84 -49.78
C ASP A 150 1.47 16.36 -49.78
N THR A 151 0.59 15.99 -48.83
CA THR A 151 -0.67 15.30 -49.14
C THR A 151 -1.70 15.71 -48.08
N ARG A 152 -2.26 16.91 -48.22
CA ARG A 152 -3.47 17.33 -47.50
C ARG A 152 -4.66 16.79 -48.28
N ALA A 153 -4.97 15.52 -48.06
CA ALA A 153 -6.26 14.96 -48.45
C ALA A 153 -7.33 15.72 -47.67
N GLN A 154 -8.28 16.30 -48.40
CA GLN A 154 -9.52 16.86 -47.87
C GLN A 154 -10.19 15.81 -46.96
N GLN A 155 -10.12 16.04 -45.65
CA GLN A 155 -11.11 15.50 -44.73
C GLN A 155 -12.30 16.44 -44.79
N ASP A 156 -13.38 15.95 -45.36
CA ASP A 156 -14.70 16.57 -45.21
C ASP A 156 -14.95 16.81 -43.70
N PRO A 157 -15.38 18.02 -43.30
CA PRO A 157 -15.86 18.23 -41.95
C PRO A 157 -17.19 17.49 -41.80
N ASP A 158 -17.12 16.25 -41.32
CA ASP A 158 -18.29 15.45 -40.97
C ASP A 158 -19.20 16.28 -40.04
N PRO A 159 -20.45 16.58 -40.45
CA PRO A 159 -21.33 17.41 -39.66
C PRO A 159 -21.80 16.60 -38.46
N ASN A 160 -21.26 17.00 -37.30
CA ASN A 160 -21.90 16.90 -36.00
C ASN A 160 -21.79 15.51 -35.31
N PRO A 161 -20.70 15.26 -34.55
CA PRO A 161 -20.80 14.30 -33.46
C PRO A 161 -21.78 14.92 -32.46
N THR A 162 -23.03 14.46 -32.50
CA THR A 162 -24.00 14.71 -31.44
C THR A 162 -23.37 14.24 -30.14
N LYS A 163 -22.81 15.19 -29.38
CA LYS A 163 -22.19 14.95 -28.08
C LYS A 163 -23.19 14.18 -27.26
N PRO A 164 -22.95 12.91 -26.91
CA PRO A 164 -23.86 12.23 -26.02
C PRO A 164 -23.64 12.87 -24.65
N THR A 165 -24.55 13.75 -24.25
CA THR A 165 -24.57 14.45 -22.95
C THR A 165 -25.15 13.56 -21.84
N GLY A 166 -25.01 12.24 -21.98
CA GLY A 166 -25.56 11.25 -21.05
C GLY A 166 -24.50 10.70 -20.09
N ILE A 167 -24.97 10.22 -18.94
CA ILE A 167 -24.15 9.50 -17.96
C ILE A 167 -23.73 8.16 -18.57
N ASP A 168 -22.43 7.88 -18.59
CA ASP A 168 -21.88 6.58 -18.99
C ASP A 168 -22.02 5.56 -17.86
N TRP A 169 -23.18 4.92 -17.77
CA TRP A 169 -23.45 3.93 -16.73
C TRP A 169 -22.51 2.72 -16.81
N ASP A 170 -21.99 2.37 -17.98
CA ASP A 170 -21.04 1.25 -18.13
C ASP A 170 -19.69 1.59 -17.48
N ALA A 171 -19.17 2.80 -17.72
CA ALA A 171 -17.97 3.27 -17.03
C ALA A 171 -18.17 3.36 -15.51
N VAL A 172 -19.34 3.81 -15.05
CA VAL A 172 -19.69 3.85 -13.61
C VAL A 172 -19.69 2.45 -13.00
N TRP A 173 -20.36 1.48 -13.63
CA TRP A 173 -20.41 0.09 -13.13
C TRP A 173 -19.03 -0.55 -13.06
N LYS A 174 -18.20 -0.33 -14.07
CA LYS A 174 -16.83 -0.85 -14.10
C LYS A 174 -15.97 -0.22 -13.01
N SER A 175 -16.07 1.10 -12.82
CA SER A 175 -15.38 1.81 -11.74
C SER A 175 -15.88 1.46 -10.34
N ALA A 176 -17.14 1.02 -10.20
CA ALA A 176 -17.69 0.53 -8.93
C ALA A 176 -17.13 -0.85 -8.56
N LEU A 177 -16.98 -1.75 -9.55
CA LEU A 177 -16.37 -3.07 -9.35
C LEU A 177 -14.86 -2.98 -9.11
N VAL A 178 -14.17 -2.23 -9.96
CA VAL A 178 -12.71 -2.07 -9.89
C VAL A 178 -12.39 -0.58 -9.92
N PRO A 179 -11.91 -0.01 -8.80
CA PRO A 179 -11.54 1.40 -8.73
C PRO A 179 -10.61 1.80 -9.88
N GLY A 180 -11.01 2.82 -10.65
CA GLY A 180 -10.24 3.33 -11.78
C GLY A 180 -10.42 2.60 -13.12
N ALA A 181 -11.17 1.49 -13.19
CA ALA A 181 -11.33 0.74 -14.44
C ALA A 181 -12.07 1.52 -15.53
N GLY A 182 -13.09 2.32 -15.18
CA GLY A 182 -13.81 3.16 -16.14
C GLY A 182 -12.91 4.24 -16.76
N GLN A 183 -12.04 4.88 -15.98
CA GLN A 183 -11.08 5.86 -16.52
C GLN A 183 -10.00 5.20 -17.38
N TYR A 184 -9.53 4.02 -16.98
CA TYR A 184 -8.51 3.28 -17.73
C TYR A 184 -8.99 2.92 -19.14
N LEU A 185 -10.22 2.42 -19.26
CA LEU A 185 -10.82 2.04 -20.56
C LEU A 185 -11.08 3.24 -21.46
N ARG A 186 -11.30 4.44 -20.87
CA ARG A 186 -11.47 5.70 -21.60
C ARG A 186 -10.14 6.35 -22.02
N GLY A 187 -9.01 5.68 -21.81
CA GLY A 187 -7.68 6.19 -22.15
C GLY A 187 -7.06 7.12 -21.11
N GLU A 188 -7.78 7.45 -20.02
CA GLU A 188 -7.28 8.23 -18.89
C GLU A 188 -6.50 7.35 -17.91
N ARG A 189 -5.49 6.63 -18.41
CA ARG A 189 -4.74 5.60 -17.67
C ARG A 189 -4.15 6.14 -16.36
N TRP A 190 -3.69 7.39 -16.36
CA TRP A 190 -3.14 8.04 -15.17
C TRP A 190 -4.16 8.23 -14.05
N LYS A 191 -5.40 8.61 -14.38
CA LYS A 191 -6.46 8.71 -13.38
C LYS A 191 -6.83 7.33 -12.84
N GLY A 192 -7.07 6.37 -13.74
CA GLY A 192 -7.41 5.00 -13.35
C GLY A 192 -6.37 4.38 -12.42
N LEU A 193 -5.08 4.51 -12.76
CA LEU A 193 -3.97 4.05 -11.91
C LEU A 193 -3.94 4.80 -10.57
N GLY A 194 -4.16 6.12 -10.57
CA GLY A 194 -4.20 6.93 -9.36
C GLY A 194 -5.27 6.48 -8.37
N PHE A 195 -6.49 6.21 -8.83
CA PHE A 195 -7.57 5.71 -7.98
C PHE A 195 -7.31 4.30 -7.47
N ALA A 196 -6.84 3.39 -8.33
CA ALA A 196 -6.49 2.04 -7.93
C ALA A 196 -5.41 2.04 -6.83
N MET A 197 -4.36 2.87 -6.98
CA MET A 197 -3.30 3.03 -6.00
C MET A 197 -3.83 3.65 -4.70
N ALA A 198 -4.65 4.70 -4.77
CA ALA A 198 -5.20 5.36 -3.59
C ALA A 198 -6.08 4.41 -2.76
N ILE A 199 -6.96 3.64 -3.40
CA ILE A 199 -7.80 2.67 -2.70
C ILE A 199 -6.98 1.50 -2.17
N SER A 200 -5.99 1.01 -2.91
CA SER A 200 -5.11 -0.06 -2.44
C SER A 200 -4.28 0.36 -1.22
N ALA A 201 -3.69 1.56 -1.26
CA ALA A 201 -2.94 2.13 -0.14
C ALA A 201 -3.84 2.36 1.09
N GLY A 202 -5.05 2.89 0.88
CA GLY A 202 -6.05 3.03 1.94
C GLY A 202 -6.45 1.68 2.53
N GLY A 203 -6.70 0.68 1.68
CA GLY A 203 -7.07 -0.68 2.11
C GLY A 203 -5.97 -1.32 2.95
N PHE A 204 -4.71 -1.18 2.53
CA PHE A 204 -3.55 -1.62 3.31
C PHE A 204 -3.47 -0.92 4.67
N ALA A 205 -3.67 0.39 4.72
CA ALA A 205 -3.69 1.15 5.96
C ALA A 205 -4.81 0.70 6.92
N ILE A 206 -6.01 0.40 6.40
CA ILE A 206 -7.11 -0.15 7.21
C ILE A 206 -6.75 -1.54 7.72
N TYR A 207 -6.22 -2.41 6.87
CA TYR A 207 -5.85 -3.78 7.23
C TYR A 207 -4.83 -3.80 8.38
N GLU A 208 -3.75 -3.03 8.25
CA GLU A 208 -2.69 -2.94 9.26
C GLU A 208 -3.21 -2.36 10.59
N ASN A 209 -4.02 -1.30 10.53
CA ASN A 209 -4.62 -0.72 11.74
C ASN A 209 -5.65 -1.65 12.40
N ASN A 210 -6.42 -2.42 11.62
CA ASN A 210 -7.36 -3.40 12.13
C ASN A 210 -6.63 -4.56 12.83
N ARG A 211 -5.50 -5.03 12.28
CA ARG A 211 -4.63 -6.02 12.94
C ARG A 211 -4.14 -5.50 14.29
N ARG A 212 -3.60 -4.28 14.34
CA ARG A 212 -3.15 -3.64 15.60
C ARG A 212 -4.28 -3.42 16.59
N TYR A 213 -5.47 -3.03 16.12
CA TYR A 213 -6.66 -2.89 16.95
C TYR A 213 -7.08 -4.23 17.57
N ARG A 214 -7.09 -5.31 16.79
CA ARG A 214 -7.42 -6.65 17.31
C ARG A 214 -6.41 -7.12 18.35
N GLN A 215 -5.12 -6.87 18.12
CA GLN A 215 -4.07 -7.18 19.08
C GLN A 215 -4.25 -6.37 20.37
N ALA A 216 -4.41 -5.04 20.27
CA ALA A 216 -4.65 -4.17 21.43
C ALA A 216 -5.93 -4.56 22.21
N LYS A 217 -6.98 -5.01 21.52
CA LYS A 217 -8.20 -5.51 22.14
C LYS A 217 -8.00 -6.85 22.85
N SER A 218 -7.21 -7.76 22.25
CA SER A 218 -6.82 -9.03 22.87
C SER A 218 -5.95 -8.79 24.11
N ASP A 219 -4.98 -7.89 24.02
CA ASP A 219 -4.11 -7.53 25.14
C ASP A 219 -4.92 -6.86 26.26
N LEU A 220 -5.88 -5.99 25.93
CA LEU A 220 -6.80 -5.42 26.92
C LEU A 220 -7.66 -6.51 27.59
N ALA A 221 -8.07 -7.53 26.83
CA ALA A 221 -8.89 -8.62 27.34
C ALA A 221 -8.09 -9.61 28.22
N ASN A 222 -6.82 -9.86 27.89
CA ASN A 222 -6.04 -10.96 28.45
C ASN A 222 -4.87 -10.50 29.32
N THR A 223 -4.28 -9.33 29.10
CA THR A 223 -3.11 -8.86 29.85
C THR A 223 -3.56 -8.20 31.13
N GLY A 224 -3.35 -8.90 32.24
CA GLY A 224 -3.64 -8.43 33.57
C GLY A 224 -5.12 -8.47 33.94
N ASN A 225 -6.09 -8.39 33.00
CA ASN A 225 -7.51 -8.18 33.30
C ASN A 225 -8.06 -9.25 34.28
N PRO A 226 -8.49 -8.88 35.51
CA PRO A 226 -8.91 -9.85 36.52
C PRO A 226 -10.29 -10.42 36.21
N PHE A 227 -11.00 -9.81 35.26
CA PHE A 227 -12.30 -10.26 34.76
C PHE A 227 -12.18 -11.12 33.49
N ALA A 228 -10.97 -11.41 33.00
CA ALA A 228 -10.86 -12.29 31.84
C ALA A 228 -11.35 -13.70 32.24
N PRO A 229 -12.06 -14.42 31.35
CA PRO A 229 -12.61 -15.75 31.66
C PRO A 229 -11.54 -16.75 32.10
N SER A 230 -10.32 -16.64 31.55
CA SER A 230 -9.17 -17.45 31.96
C SER A 230 -8.82 -17.24 33.43
N TYR A 231 -8.84 -16.00 33.92
CA TYR A 231 -8.49 -15.69 35.31
C TYR A 231 -9.60 -16.04 36.30
N LEU A 232 -10.87 -15.91 35.91
CA LEU A 232 -11.98 -16.32 36.76
C LEU A 232 -11.91 -17.82 37.12
N ILE A 233 -11.48 -18.67 36.18
CA ILE A 233 -11.30 -20.10 36.44
C ILE A 233 -10.11 -20.34 37.39
N LEU A 234 -9.00 -19.62 37.23
CA LEU A 234 -7.82 -19.73 38.09
C LEU A 234 -8.05 -19.20 39.53
N ASP A 235 -8.85 -18.15 39.69
CA ASP A 235 -9.20 -17.59 41.01
C ASP A 235 -10.08 -18.56 41.81
N THR A 236 -11.03 -19.24 41.17
CA THR A 236 -11.85 -20.27 41.85
C THR A 236 -11.00 -21.42 42.42
N LEU A 237 -9.85 -21.70 41.82
CA LEU A 237 -8.90 -22.72 42.28
C LEU A 237 -7.86 -22.17 43.27
N ARG A 238 -7.88 -20.86 43.58
CA ARG A 238 -6.88 -20.15 44.41
C ARG A 238 -5.43 -20.34 43.96
N LEU A 239 -5.20 -20.58 42.67
CA LEU A 239 -3.86 -20.85 42.12
C LEU A 239 -3.17 -19.59 41.58
N SER A 240 -3.82 -18.42 41.62
CA SER A 240 -3.31 -17.18 41.06
C SER A 240 -2.79 -16.19 42.12
N PRO A 241 -1.64 -15.53 41.89
CA PRO A 241 -1.12 -14.44 42.75
C PRO A 241 -1.88 -13.12 42.58
N LEU A 242 -3.07 -13.16 41.97
CA LEU A 242 -3.87 -12.00 41.60
C LEU A 242 -4.87 -11.64 42.73
N PRO A 243 -5.34 -10.38 42.76
CA PRO A 243 -6.24 -9.90 43.79
C PRO A 243 -7.56 -10.70 43.84
N THR A 244 -8.01 -11.03 45.04
CA THR A 244 -9.30 -11.69 45.29
C THR A 244 -10.48 -10.80 44.88
N VAL A 245 -11.64 -11.39 44.58
CA VAL A 245 -12.89 -10.65 44.27
C VAL A 245 -13.23 -9.59 45.34
N SER A 246 -12.90 -9.84 46.61
CA SER A 246 -13.02 -8.87 47.70
C SER A 246 -12.13 -7.64 47.53
N GLN A 247 -10.91 -7.79 47.03
CA GLN A 247 -10.00 -6.66 46.76
C GLN A 247 -10.45 -5.86 45.53
N LEU A 248 -11.10 -6.51 44.55
CA LEU A 248 -11.72 -5.81 43.42
C LEU A 248 -12.91 -4.93 43.82
N SER A 249 -13.58 -5.22 44.94
CA SER A 249 -14.66 -4.36 45.46
C SER A 249 -14.16 -3.10 46.16
N ASP A 250 -12.86 -3.00 46.45
CA ASP A 250 -12.25 -1.81 47.03
C ASP A 250 -12.07 -0.72 45.94
N PRO A 251 -12.76 0.42 46.04
CA PRO A 251 -12.66 1.48 45.04
C PRO A 251 -11.24 2.07 44.91
N LEU A 252 -10.43 2.03 45.97
CA LEU A 252 -9.05 2.53 45.93
C LEU A 252 -8.13 1.59 45.15
N TYR A 253 -8.33 0.28 45.33
CA TYR A 253 -7.65 -0.75 44.55
C TYR A 253 -8.03 -0.63 43.08
N LEU A 254 -9.32 -0.48 42.79
CA LEU A 254 -9.83 -0.33 41.43
C LEU A 254 -9.23 0.90 40.71
N TYR A 255 -9.05 2.01 41.43
CA TYR A 255 -8.43 3.23 40.89
C TYR A 255 -6.97 2.98 40.47
N ASN A 256 -6.13 2.49 41.40
CA ASN A 256 -4.73 2.20 41.11
C ASN A 256 -4.55 1.11 40.04
N TYR A 257 -5.48 0.16 40.02
CA TYR A 257 -5.46 -0.92 39.06
C TYR A 257 -5.88 -0.46 37.66
N SER A 258 -6.75 0.54 37.54
CA SER A 258 -7.23 1.07 36.25
C SER A 258 -6.17 1.85 35.46
N GLU A 259 -5.15 2.42 36.14
CA GLU A 259 -4.06 3.20 35.53
C GLU A 259 -3.42 2.50 34.32
N PRO A 260 -2.89 1.26 34.43
CA PRO A 260 -2.30 0.57 33.28
C PRO A 260 -3.31 0.33 32.15
N TYR A 261 -4.58 0.07 32.44
CA TYR A 261 -5.62 -0.14 31.42
C TYR A 261 -5.95 1.11 30.63
N ARG A 262 -5.79 2.30 31.20
CA ARG A 262 -6.00 3.55 30.47
C ARG A 262 -5.07 3.66 29.26
N SER A 263 -3.83 3.19 29.39
CA SER A 263 -2.87 3.18 28.28
C SER A 263 -3.31 2.24 27.14
N PHE A 264 -3.79 1.04 27.47
CA PHE A 264 -4.32 0.08 26.51
C PHE A 264 -5.62 0.58 25.85
N GLN A 265 -6.54 1.13 26.64
CA GLN A 265 -7.76 1.76 26.12
C GLN A 265 -7.45 2.93 25.18
N HIS A 266 -6.49 3.79 25.53
CA HIS A 266 -6.04 4.86 24.65
C HIS A 266 -5.41 4.34 23.35
N SER A 267 -4.62 3.27 23.41
CA SER A 267 -4.06 2.65 22.21
C SER A 267 -5.15 2.07 21.30
N ALA A 268 -6.11 1.33 21.86
CA ALA A 268 -7.22 0.76 21.14
C ALA A 268 -8.11 1.85 20.52
N ASN A 269 -8.41 2.91 21.27
CA ASN A 269 -9.21 4.03 20.79
C ASN A 269 -8.50 4.82 19.69
N ARG A 270 -7.17 4.99 19.80
CA ARG A 270 -6.36 5.63 18.75
C ARG A 270 -6.39 4.82 17.45
N HIS A 271 -6.17 3.51 17.51
CA HIS A 271 -6.23 2.67 16.30
C HIS A 271 -7.64 2.61 15.71
N TYR A 272 -8.67 2.62 16.57
CA TYR A 272 -10.06 2.68 16.13
C TYR A 272 -10.38 3.98 15.40
N SER A 273 -9.96 5.15 15.92
CA SER A 273 -10.19 6.44 15.26
C SER A 273 -9.41 6.56 13.95
N TYR A 274 -8.17 6.05 13.87
CA TYR A 274 -7.43 5.96 12.61
C TYR A 274 -8.16 5.10 11.59
N MET A 275 -8.70 3.94 12.00
CA MET A 275 -9.44 3.05 11.11
C MET A 275 -10.74 3.70 10.61
N GLN A 276 -11.46 4.42 11.46
CA GLN A 276 -12.64 5.19 11.06
C GLN A 276 -12.28 6.32 10.08
N ASN A 277 -11.24 7.11 10.36
CA ASN A 277 -10.81 8.20 9.49
C ASN A 277 -10.32 7.67 8.13
N ALA A 278 -9.58 6.56 8.12
CA ALA A 278 -9.17 5.88 6.89
C ALA A 278 -10.38 5.33 6.11
N GLY A 279 -11.37 4.76 6.81
CA GLY A 279 -12.63 4.32 6.20
C GLY A 279 -13.39 5.46 5.53
N TRP A 280 -13.52 6.61 6.21
CA TRP A 280 -14.10 7.83 5.65
C TRP A 280 -13.34 8.32 4.42
N PHE A 281 -12.01 8.36 4.49
CA PHE A 281 -11.17 8.76 3.37
C PHE A 281 -11.36 7.86 2.15
N ILE A 282 -11.31 6.53 2.31
CA ILE A 282 -11.55 5.58 1.21
C ILE A 282 -12.97 5.74 0.66
N GLY A 283 -13.97 5.90 1.53
CA GLY A 283 -15.34 6.14 1.12
C GLY A 283 -15.47 7.39 0.25
N LEU A 284 -14.83 8.49 0.64
CA LEU A 284 -14.80 9.73 -0.14
C LEU A 284 -14.06 9.56 -1.48
N VAL A 285 -12.89 8.91 -1.49
CA VAL A 285 -12.14 8.62 -2.73
C VAL A 285 -12.95 7.74 -3.68
N TYR A 286 -13.66 6.75 -3.15
CA TYR A 286 -14.52 5.86 -3.94
C TYR A 286 -15.71 6.62 -4.53
N LEU A 287 -16.41 7.44 -3.74
CA LEU A 287 -17.49 8.30 -4.24
C LEU A 287 -16.99 9.27 -5.31
N TRP A 288 -15.80 9.85 -5.12
CA TRP A 288 -15.17 10.72 -6.11
C TRP A 288 -14.83 9.96 -7.41
N ASN A 289 -14.34 8.73 -7.32
CA ASN A 289 -14.12 7.84 -8.47
C ASN A 289 -15.42 7.58 -9.26
N LEU A 290 -16.54 7.32 -8.56
CA LEU A 290 -17.85 7.12 -9.20
C LEU A 290 -18.36 8.41 -9.86
N PHE A 291 -18.21 9.54 -9.18
CA PHE A 291 -18.62 10.84 -9.71
C PHE A 291 -17.84 11.24 -10.97
N ASP A 292 -16.52 11.06 -10.97
CA ASP A 292 -15.66 11.29 -12.12
C ASP A 292 -15.95 10.31 -13.27
N ALA A 293 -16.29 9.06 -12.95
CA ALA A 293 -16.79 8.10 -13.93
C ALA A 293 -18.11 8.59 -14.59
N ALA A 294 -19.05 9.10 -13.80
CA ALA A 294 -20.36 9.53 -14.28
C ALA A 294 -20.34 10.83 -15.10
N ARG A 295 -19.39 11.74 -14.82
CA ARG A 295 -19.32 13.07 -15.46
C ARG A 295 -18.53 13.08 -16.77
N ALA A 296 -17.71 12.07 -17.05
CA ALA A 296 -16.88 12.13 -18.24
C ALA A 296 -17.76 12.04 -19.50
N PRO A 297 -17.56 12.94 -20.49
CA PRO A 297 -18.32 12.92 -21.72
C PRO A 297 -18.10 11.57 -22.43
N ASN A 298 -19.19 10.99 -22.97
CA ASN A 298 -19.11 9.77 -23.78
C ASN A 298 -18.15 9.98 -24.95
N SER A 299 -16.90 9.59 -24.77
CA SER A 299 -15.97 9.39 -25.87
C SER A 299 -16.36 8.09 -26.53
N SER A 300 -17.42 8.14 -27.34
CA SER A 300 -17.76 7.05 -28.26
C SER A 300 -16.47 6.63 -28.94
N MET A 301 -16.04 5.38 -28.69
CA MET A 301 -14.86 4.77 -29.27
C MET A 301 -14.87 5.03 -30.79
N GLN A 302 -14.15 6.05 -31.24
CA GLN A 302 -13.54 5.98 -32.56
C GLN A 302 -12.45 4.93 -32.43
N SER A 303 -12.85 3.65 -32.49
CA SER A 303 -11.92 2.59 -32.83
C SER A 303 -11.48 2.89 -34.26
N HIS A 304 -10.43 3.68 -34.42
CA HIS A 304 -9.63 3.60 -35.63
C HIS A 304 -9.06 2.18 -35.64
N SER A 305 -9.77 1.31 -36.36
CA SER A 305 -9.32 0.00 -36.80
C SER A 305 -8.13 0.23 -37.72
N THR A 306 -6.96 0.52 -37.14
CA THR A 306 -5.70 0.33 -37.84
C THR A 306 -5.45 -1.17 -37.89
N ASN A 307 -6.08 -1.80 -38.88
CA ASN A 307 -5.59 -3.06 -39.42
C ASN A 307 -4.09 -2.87 -39.71
N ASN A 308 -3.29 -3.80 -39.18
CA ASN A 308 -1.89 -4.12 -39.51
C ASN A 308 -0.94 -4.02 -38.30
N GLY A 309 -0.98 -5.03 -37.44
CA GLY A 309 0.07 -5.32 -36.45
C GLY A 309 -0.35 -6.43 -35.47
N PRO A 310 0.54 -7.38 -35.12
CA PRO A 310 0.18 -8.52 -34.29
C PRO A 310 -0.22 -8.07 -32.89
N THR A 311 -1.50 -8.25 -32.59
CA THR A 311 -2.13 -7.97 -31.30
C THR A 311 -1.60 -8.93 -30.24
N LEU A 312 -0.86 -8.39 -29.26
CA LEU A 312 -0.65 -9.07 -27.98
C LEU A 312 -1.98 -9.06 -27.23
N ALA A 313 -2.66 -10.20 -27.21
CA ALA A 313 -3.90 -10.38 -26.49
C ALA A 313 -3.69 -10.17 -24.97
N PRO A 314 -4.60 -9.48 -24.25
CA PRO A 314 -4.54 -9.38 -22.80
C PRO A 314 -4.72 -10.76 -22.16
N LEU A 315 -3.75 -11.15 -21.34
CA LEU A 315 -3.56 -12.49 -20.77
C LEU A 315 -4.63 -12.94 -19.75
N PHE A 316 -5.72 -12.19 -19.54
CA PHE A 316 -6.60 -12.39 -18.38
C PHE A 316 -8.07 -12.69 -18.68
N LEU A 317 -8.44 -13.02 -19.92
CA LEU A 317 -9.82 -13.43 -20.20
C LEU A 317 -9.93 -14.47 -21.32
N ALA A 318 -9.32 -15.64 -21.12
CA ALA A 318 -9.62 -16.83 -21.91
C ALA A 318 -10.59 -17.74 -21.12
N GLY A 319 -11.87 -17.70 -21.51
CA GLY A 319 -12.85 -18.72 -21.11
C GLY A 319 -12.58 -20.06 -21.81
N PRO A 320 -13.09 -21.19 -21.29
CA PRO A 320 -12.62 -22.53 -21.65
C PRO A 320 -13.14 -23.10 -23.00
N SER A 321 -13.63 -22.28 -23.94
CA SER A 321 -14.30 -22.81 -25.15
C SER A 321 -13.45 -22.90 -26.43
N ASP A 322 -12.26 -22.29 -26.53
CA ASP A 322 -11.55 -22.18 -27.82
C ASP A 322 -10.21 -22.94 -27.94
N ALA A 323 -9.96 -23.93 -27.08
CA ALA A 323 -8.73 -24.73 -27.12
C ALA A 323 -8.72 -25.90 -28.14
N ARG A 324 -9.47 -25.83 -29.25
CA ARG A 324 -9.58 -26.95 -30.22
C ARG A 324 -9.11 -26.70 -31.65
N ARG A 325 -8.54 -25.53 -32.00
CA ARG A 325 -8.22 -25.23 -33.41
C ARG A 325 -6.80 -24.76 -33.74
N TYR A 326 -5.82 -24.91 -32.85
CA TYR A 326 -4.43 -24.49 -33.12
C TYR A 326 -3.35 -25.53 -32.81
N ALA A 327 -3.68 -26.82 -32.87
CA ALA A 327 -2.69 -27.89 -32.72
C ALA A 327 -2.74 -28.85 -33.93
N SER A 328 -2.45 -28.34 -35.11
CA SER A 328 -2.10 -29.13 -36.29
C SER A 328 -1.19 -28.30 -37.18
N ASP A 329 0.08 -28.19 -36.79
CA ASP A 329 1.21 -28.25 -37.71
C ASP A 329 2.51 -28.04 -36.92
N HIS A 330 3.51 -28.86 -37.25
CA HIS A 330 4.84 -28.95 -36.65
C HIS A 330 4.98 -29.79 -35.37
N PHE A 331 4.94 -31.11 -35.55
CA PHE A 331 5.68 -32.05 -34.71
C PHE A 331 6.64 -32.84 -35.58
N GLN A 332 7.91 -32.40 -35.67
CA GLN A 332 9.00 -33.29 -36.05
C GLN A 332 9.44 -34.05 -34.79
N ALA A 333 9.29 -35.36 -34.84
CA ALA A 333 9.72 -36.27 -33.80
C ALA A 333 11.26 -36.30 -33.72
N ASN A 334 11.79 -35.93 -32.55
CA ASN A 334 13.11 -36.39 -32.13
C ASN A 334 12.92 -37.33 -30.95
N THR A 335 13.22 -38.59 -31.22
CA THR A 335 13.18 -39.73 -30.32
C THR A 335 14.28 -39.58 -29.26
N PHE A 336 13.92 -39.47 -27.98
CA PHE A 336 14.85 -39.71 -26.88
C PHE A 336 14.32 -40.87 -26.04
N GLN A 337 15.09 -41.96 -26.06
CA GLN A 337 14.84 -43.16 -25.29
C GLN A 337 15.33 -42.98 -23.84
N GLY A 338 14.54 -43.49 -22.89
CA GLY A 338 15.06 -44.18 -21.71
C GLY A 338 15.15 -43.37 -20.42
N LEU A 339 14.14 -43.54 -19.55
CA LEU A 339 14.35 -43.77 -18.10
C LEU A 339 13.02 -44.16 -17.43
N THR A 340 12.82 -45.46 -17.24
CA THR A 340 11.74 -46.01 -16.40
C THR A 340 12.26 -46.14 -14.96
N VAL A 341 11.67 -45.39 -14.03
CA VAL A 341 11.84 -45.60 -12.59
C VAL A 341 10.66 -46.40 -12.09
N GLN A 342 10.94 -47.63 -11.64
CA GLN A 342 9.99 -48.59 -11.10
C GLN A 342 9.88 -48.39 -9.59
N TRP A 343 8.70 -48.03 -9.09
CA TRP A 343 8.42 -48.03 -7.65
C TRP A 343 7.85 -49.40 -7.25
N ARG A 344 8.46 -50.01 -6.24
CA ARG A 344 8.00 -51.24 -5.61
C ARG A 344 7.28 -50.86 -4.32
N PHE A 345 6.04 -51.31 -4.19
CA PHE A 345 5.25 -51.23 -2.96
C PHE A 345 5.78 -52.16 -1.88
#